data_AF-A0AAW9FQV2-F1
#
_entry.id   AF-A0AAW9FQV2-F1
#
_cell.length_a   1.000
_cell.length_b   1.000
_cell.length_c   1.000
_cell.angle_alpha   90.00
_cell.angle_beta   90.00
_cell.angle_gamma   90.00
#
_symmetry.space_group_name_H-M   'P 1'
#
loop_
_entity.id
_entity.type
_entity.pdbx_description
1 polymer ?
#
loop_
_entity_poly.entity_id
_entity_poly.type
_entity_poly.pdbx_seq_one_letter_code
_entity_poly.pdbx_strand_id
1 'polypeptide(L)'
;MKQSTPAEPVEPTLDEFTIPHVAFAAAEHYAVHPQSNKDELINRLRQDVETRYGRERDNTAGHSAALQAIQDADARGLLEAVYGQGE
;
A
#
# COMPACT_ATOMS: atom_id res chain seq x y z
N MET A 1 35.73 11.67 -14.19
CA MET A 1 34.39 11.12 -14.52
C MET A 1 33.62 11.02 -13.22
N LYS A 2 32.47 11.68 -13.07
CA LYS A 2 31.69 11.63 -11.83
C LYS A 2 30.85 10.34 -11.86
N GLN A 3 31.10 9.42 -10.93
CA GLN A 3 30.22 8.30 -10.66
C GLN A 3 28.90 8.88 -10.13
N SER A 4 27.84 8.77 -10.92
CA SER A 4 26.48 8.96 -10.44
C SER A 4 26.22 7.85 -9.43
N THR A 5 26.06 8.23 -8.16
CA THR A 5 25.54 7.34 -7.12
C THR A 5 24.26 6.69 -7.65
N PRO A 6 24.05 5.37 -7.45
CA PRO A 6 22.76 4.77 -7.79
C PRO A 6 21.71 5.52 -6.98
N ALA A 7 20.71 6.09 -7.67
CA ALA A 7 19.57 6.69 -7.00
C ALA A 7 18.98 5.59 -6.10
N GLU A 8 18.97 5.83 -4.79
CA GLU A 8 18.24 4.98 -3.86
C GLU A 8 16.82 4.84 -4.40
N PRO A 9 16.20 3.64 -4.34
CA PRO A 9 14.82 3.49 -4.76
C PRO A 9 13.99 4.48 -3.95
N VAL A 10 13.49 5.51 -4.62
CA VAL A 10 12.65 6.54 -4.01
C VAL A 10 11.37 5.83 -3.63
N GLU A 11 11.16 5.59 -2.33
CA GLU A 11 9.87 5.11 -1.84
C GLU A 11 8.79 6.10 -2.30
N PRO A 12 7.67 5.63 -2.88
CA PRO A 12 6.60 6.52 -3.32
C PRO A 12 6.05 7.29 -2.14
N THR A 13 5.83 8.59 -2.36
CA THR A 13 5.17 9.47 -1.40
C THR A 13 3.72 9.03 -1.17
N LEU A 14 3.10 9.51 -0.09
CA LEU A 14 1.71 9.18 0.21
C LEU A 14 0.72 9.65 -0.89
N ASP A 15 1.02 10.74 -1.60
CA ASP A 15 0.20 11.19 -2.73
C ASP A 15 0.35 10.31 -3.99
N GLU A 16 1.44 9.57 -4.11
CA GLU A 16 1.65 8.57 -5.17
C GLU A 16 1.02 7.21 -4.84
N PHE A 17 0.61 6.99 -3.58
CA PHE A 17 -0.02 5.76 -3.14
C PHE A 17 -1.44 5.62 -3.70
N THR A 18 -1.64 4.59 -4.52
CA THR A 18 -2.86 4.41 -5.32
C THR A 18 -3.33 2.96 -5.32
N ILE A 19 -4.53 2.70 -5.85
CA ILE A 19 -5.13 1.36 -5.93
C ILE A 19 -4.19 0.28 -6.52
N PRO A 20 -3.42 0.54 -7.60
CA PRO A 20 -2.46 -0.45 -8.12
C PRO A 20 -1.38 -0.86 -7.10
N HIS A 21 -0.93 0.06 -6.24
CA HIS A 21 0.01 -0.25 -5.18
C HIS A 21 -0.61 -1.18 -4.13
N VAL A 22 -1.88 -0.97 -3.80
CA VAL A 22 -2.63 -1.85 -2.88
C VAL A 22 -2.76 -3.25 -3.47
N ALA A 23 -3.10 -3.37 -4.75
CA ALA A 23 -3.23 -4.65 -5.43
C ALA A 23 -1.89 -5.40 -5.51
N PHE A 24 -0.79 -4.69 -5.79
CA PHE A 24 0.55 -5.27 -5.80
C PHE A 24 0.96 -5.76 -4.41
N ALA A 25 0.80 -4.91 -3.39
CA ALA A 25 1.08 -5.27 -2.00
C ALA A 25 0.23 -6.48 -1.55
N ALA A 26 -1.02 -6.60 -2.03
CA ALA A 26 -1.85 -7.77 -1.76
C ALA A 26 -1.27 -9.05 -2.35
N ALA A 27 -0.85 -9.03 -3.62
CA ALA A 27 -0.23 -10.17 -4.28
C ALA A 27 1.10 -10.57 -3.60
N GLU A 28 1.94 -9.61 -3.25
CA GLU A 28 3.19 -9.87 -2.52
C GLU A 28 2.92 -10.46 -1.14
N HIS A 29 1.98 -9.87 -0.40
CA HIS A 29 1.65 -10.35 0.94
C HIS A 29 1.10 -11.78 0.89
N TYR A 30 0.21 -12.09 -0.03
CA TYR A 30 -0.33 -13.45 -0.18
C TYR A 30 0.73 -14.46 -0.62
N ALA A 31 1.68 -14.06 -1.48
CA ALA A 31 2.78 -14.92 -1.88
C ALA A 31 3.68 -15.33 -0.71
N VAL A 32 3.86 -14.44 0.28
CA VAL A 32 4.66 -14.71 1.49
C VAL A 32 3.81 -15.33 2.62
N HIS A 33 2.55 -14.93 2.73
CA HIS A 33 1.60 -15.30 3.79
C HIS A 33 0.28 -15.81 3.19
N PRO A 34 0.27 -16.99 2.55
CA PRO A 34 -0.92 -17.50 1.87
C PRO A 34 -2.08 -17.87 2.81
N GLN A 35 -1.81 -17.94 4.12
CA GLN A 35 -2.82 -18.21 5.15
C GLN A 35 -3.37 -16.92 5.80
N SER A 36 -2.80 -15.75 5.49
CA SER A 36 -3.32 -14.49 5.99
C SER A 36 -4.69 -14.18 5.40
N ASN A 37 -5.45 -13.36 6.11
CA ASN A 37 -6.72 -12.83 5.60
C ASN A 37 -6.53 -11.42 5.02
N LYS A 38 -7.54 -10.93 4.27
CA LYS A 38 -7.49 -9.59 3.69
C LYS A 38 -7.42 -8.48 4.74
N ASP A 39 -8.05 -8.67 5.91
CA ASP A 39 -8.11 -7.66 6.98
C ASP A 39 -6.72 -7.40 7.61
N GLU A 40 -5.89 -8.42 7.74
CA GLU A 40 -4.50 -8.32 8.19
C GLU A 40 -3.68 -7.44 7.26
N LEU A 41 -3.84 -7.63 5.95
CA LEU A 41 -3.21 -6.77 4.96
C LEU A 41 -3.71 -5.32 5.06
N ILE A 42 -5.03 -5.11 5.16
CA ILE A 42 -5.60 -3.76 5.28
C ILE A 42 -5.03 -3.05 6.51
N ASN A 43 -4.95 -3.73 7.64
CA ASN A 43 -4.39 -3.18 8.88
C ASN A 43 -2.90 -2.85 8.72
N ARG A 44 -2.14 -3.73 8.06
CA ARG A 44 -0.72 -3.50 7.77
C ARG A 44 -0.52 -2.28 6.86
N LEU A 45 -1.27 -2.18 5.77
CA LEU A 45 -1.20 -1.05 4.84
C LEU A 45 -1.56 0.26 5.53
N ARG A 46 -2.57 0.26 6.41
CA ARG A 46 -2.91 1.42 7.24
C ARG A 46 -1.76 1.82 8.14
N GLN A 47 -1.13 0.87 8.84
CA GLN A 47 0.03 1.16 9.69
C GLN A 47 1.22 1.73 8.89
N ASP A 48 1.48 1.21 7.69
CA ASP A 48 2.52 1.73 6.80
C ASP A 48 2.21 3.17 6.37
N VAL A 49 0.95 3.48 6.04
CA VAL A 49 0.48 4.83 5.72
C VAL A 49 0.66 5.78 6.90
N GLU A 50 0.26 5.39 8.12
CA GLU A 50 0.48 6.20 9.35
C GLU A 50 1.96 6.45 9.62
N THR A 51 2.78 5.41 9.45
CA THR A 51 4.24 5.50 9.66
C THR A 51 4.88 6.48 8.69
N ARG A 52 4.46 6.44 7.41
CA ARG A 52 4.93 7.39 6.39
C ARG A 52 4.40 8.80 6.63
N TYR A 53 3.16 8.94 7.05
CA TYR A 53 2.55 10.24 7.36
C TYR A 53 3.35 11.01 8.41
N GLY A 54 3.80 10.32 9.46
CA GLY A 54 4.68 10.90 10.47
C GLY A 54 6.06 11.36 9.93
N ARG A 55 6.55 10.78 8.83
CA ARG A 55 7.81 11.17 8.18
C ARG A 55 7.63 12.33 7.19
N GLU A 56 6.48 12.38 6.51
CA GLU A 56 6.16 13.37 5.47
C GLU A 56 5.67 14.73 6.01
N ARG A 57 5.88 15.02 7.31
CA ARG A 57 5.52 16.31 7.95
C ARG A 57 4.04 16.67 7.76
N ASP A 58 3.16 15.74 8.08
CA ASP A 58 1.72 15.99 8.04
C ASP A 58 1.19 16.26 6.61
N ASN A 59 1.64 15.51 5.60
CA ASN A 59 1.03 15.47 4.26
C ASN A 59 -0.42 14.94 4.33
N THR A 60 -1.35 15.76 4.82
CA THR A 60 -2.72 15.32 5.14
C THR A 60 -3.49 14.92 3.88
N ALA A 61 -3.19 15.56 2.75
CA ALA A 61 -3.78 15.24 1.46
C ALA A 61 -3.34 13.86 0.97
N GLY A 62 -2.02 13.59 0.97
CA GLY A 62 -1.48 12.29 0.62
C GLY A 62 -1.96 11.19 1.57
N HIS A 63 -1.99 11.46 2.87
CA HIS A 63 -2.51 10.53 3.88
C HIS A 63 -3.96 10.14 3.63
N SER A 64 -4.83 11.11 3.40
CA SER A 64 -6.24 10.86 3.08
C SER A 64 -6.39 10.10 1.76
N ALA A 65 -5.63 10.45 0.74
CA ALA A 65 -5.63 9.77 -0.55
C ALA A 65 -5.18 8.31 -0.44
N ALA A 66 -4.13 8.05 0.36
CA ALA A 66 -3.61 6.71 0.57
C ALA A 66 -4.62 5.82 1.32
N LEU A 67 -5.24 6.34 2.39
CA LEU A 67 -6.31 5.63 3.11
C LEU A 67 -7.54 5.38 2.23
N GLN A 68 -7.89 6.33 1.34
CA GLN A 68 -8.97 6.15 0.38
C GLN A 68 -8.62 5.07 -0.65
N ALA A 69 -7.38 5.03 -1.15
CA ALA A 69 -6.94 4.01 -2.10
C ALA A 69 -7.05 2.58 -1.52
N ILE A 70 -6.76 2.39 -0.23
CA ILE A 70 -6.95 1.10 0.47
C ILE A 70 -8.44 0.73 0.50
N GLN A 71 -9.31 1.68 0.88
CA GLN A 71 -10.76 1.45 0.93
C GLN A 71 -11.35 1.17 -0.44
N ASP A 72 -10.96 1.94 -1.45
CA ASP A 72 -11.43 1.75 -2.83
C ASP A 72 -10.97 0.40 -3.39
N ALA A 73 -9.76 -0.06 -3.06
CA ALA A 73 -9.28 -1.37 -3.50
C ALA A 73 -10.09 -2.51 -2.88
N ASP A 74 -10.42 -2.43 -1.59
CA ASP A 74 -11.29 -3.40 -0.92
C ASP A 74 -12.72 -3.36 -1.47
N ALA A 75 -13.31 -2.16 -1.61
CA ALA A 75 -14.67 -1.98 -2.14
C ALA A 75 -14.82 -2.46 -3.59
N ARG A 76 -13.74 -2.46 -4.38
CA ARG A 76 -13.71 -2.99 -5.75
C ARG A 76 -13.51 -4.51 -5.80
N GLY A 77 -13.39 -5.19 -4.66
CA GLY A 77 -13.15 -6.63 -4.58
C GLY A 77 -11.74 -7.04 -5.00
N LEU A 78 -10.78 -6.11 -5.12
CA LEU A 78 -9.43 -6.45 -5.57
C LEU A 78 -8.70 -7.31 -4.56
N LEU A 79 -8.89 -7.03 -3.27
CA LEU A 79 -8.31 -7.85 -2.20
C LEU A 79 -8.98 -9.22 -2.15
N GLU A 80 -10.30 -9.28 -2.31
CA GLU A 80 -11.05 -10.54 -2.33
C GLU A 80 -10.61 -11.45 -3.48
N ALA A 81 -10.34 -10.87 -4.66
CA ALA A 81 -9.82 -11.61 -5.81
C ALA A 81 -8.43 -12.24 -5.55
N VAL A 82 -7.58 -11.60 -4.74
CA VAL A 82 -6.25 -12.13 -4.37
C VAL A 82 -6.35 -13.19 -3.28
N TYR A 83 -7.15 -12.94 -2.24
CA TYR A 83 -7.28 -13.84 -1.08
C TYR A 83 -8.30 -14.96 -1.30
N GLY A 84 -9.07 -14.93 -2.39
CA GLY A 84 -10.16 -15.88 -2.64
C GLY A 84 -11.30 -15.76 -1.63
N GLN A 85 -11.51 -14.56 -1.08
CA GLN A 85 -12.45 -14.27 0.01
C GLN A 85 -13.64 -13.41 -0.44
N GLY A 86 -14.18 -13.70 -1.62
CA GLY A 86 -15.44 -13.12 -2.13
C GLY A 86 -16.51 -14.21 -2.24
N GLU A 87 -17.79 -13.82 -2.18
CA GLU A 87 -18.92 -14.72 -2.45
C GLU A 87 -18.87 -15.36 -3.85
#